data_AF-A0A2A7MD74-F1
#
_entry.id   AF-A0A2A7MD74-F1
#
_cell.length_a   1.000
_cell.length_b   1.000
_cell.length_c   1.000
_cell.angle_alpha   90.00
_cell.angle_beta   90.00
_cell.angle_gamma   90.00
#
_symmetry.space_group_name_H-M   'P 1'
#
loop_
_entity.id
_entity.type
_entity.pdbx_description
1 polymer ?
#
loop_
_entity_poly.entity_id
_entity_poly.type
_entity_poly.pdbx_seq_one_letter_code
_entity_poly.pdbx_strand_id
1 'polypeptide(L)'
;MAFKNEFKRLYNRKLNNINIKKKMIISFSIIIVVMTFALISEVGFSMYNSNNFRYILKYYGFSQGDIGKLNSEFQKSGSLIRDRINARDDEKIKKLDANIMTSEINIENYMKKVSKTINNNESKEINDNIQNYWEEYKLVSQKVRTLAKLNKYSEAYELFSDEGTKISDLIGNDIERLFDLNISNGNMELNNIKKIELLFIGITTISIILSIVISIFISKKIVNDISISISMLVKAAEKISNGDFNIEINYPYEDEIGILAKTFSKTIYTLKIYITEITSILNNIANGNLDIEIKEDYKGEFIKIKDSLNNIVFSLNDLLGNINVTASRVANGSAKMVEESKKVSEASINQSNSVEELLQLMSYVSNKITENEKIL
;
A
#
# COMPACT_ATOMS: atom_id res chain seq x y z
N MET A 1 -12.74 19.17 -22.93
CA MET A 1 -13.29 17.88 -22.43
C MET A 1 -12.58 16.66 -23.06
N ALA A 2 -12.26 16.67 -24.37
CA ALA A 2 -11.54 15.58 -25.06
C ALA A 2 -10.14 15.26 -24.46
N PHE A 3 -9.33 16.29 -24.18
CA PHE A 3 -7.96 16.12 -23.63
C PHE A 3 -7.93 15.42 -22.26
N LYS A 4 -8.92 15.67 -21.40
CA LYS A 4 -9.04 15.05 -20.06
C LYS A 4 -9.40 13.56 -20.16
N ASN A 5 -10.20 13.19 -21.17
CA ASN A 5 -10.57 11.79 -21.43
C ASN A 5 -9.42 11.00 -22.06
N GLU A 6 -8.64 11.63 -22.94
CA GLU A 6 -7.48 11.02 -23.58
C GLU A 6 -6.32 10.81 -22.59
N PHE A 7 -6.06 11.79 -21.72
CA PHE A 7 -5.08 11.65 -20.64
C PHE A 7 -5.47 10.55 -19.65
N LYS A 8 -6.76 10.46 -19.28
CA LYS A 8 -7.28 9.39 -18.42
C LYS A 8 -7.16 8.01 -19.08
N ARG A 9 -7.35 7.92 -20.40
CA ARG A 9 -7.17 6.69 -21.19
C ARG A 9 -5.71 6.25 -21.24
N LEU A 10 -4.80 7.16 -21.57
CA LEU A 10 -3.35 6.90 -21.64
C LEU A 10 -2.77 6.55 -20.26
N TYR A 11 -3.20 7.26 -19.22
CA TYR A 11 -2.81 7.00 -17.83
C TYR A 11 -3.29 5.62 -17.37
N ASN A 12 -4.56 5.26 -17.60
CA ASN A 12 -5.08 3.94 -17.27
C ASN A 12 -4.38 2.82 -18.06
N ARG A 13 -4.04 3.04 -19.33
CA ARG A 13 -3.33 2.05 -20.15
C ARG A 13 -1.90 1.82 -19.66
N LYS A 14 -1.17 2.88 -19.30
CA LYS A 14 0.15 2.76 -18.68
C LYS A 14 0.07 2.08 -17.32
N LEU A 15 -0.88 2.47 -16.47
CA LEU A 15 -1.01 1.87 -15.14
C LEU A 15 -1.36 0.39 -15.22
N ASN A 16 -2.25 0.00 -16.13
CA ASN A 16 -2.74 -1.38 -16.23
C ASN A 16 -1.68 -2.33 -16.83
N ASN A 17 -0.73 -1.83 -17.62
CA ASN A 17 0.42 -2.60 -18.10
C ASN A 17 1.53 -2.82 -17.04
N ILE A 18 1.43 -2.18 -15.87
CA ILE A 18 2.41 -2.37 -14.81
C ILE A 18 2.08 -3.64 -14.02
N ASN A 19 3.11 -4.41 -13.70
CA ASN A 19 3.04 -5.56 -12.82
C ASN A 19 2.31 -5.27 -11.50
N ILE A 20 1.55 -6.25 -10.98
CA ILE A 20 0.77 -6.12 -9.74
C ILE A 20 1.67 -5.68 -8.58
N LYS A 21 2.85 -6.28 -8.44
CA LYS A 21 3.83 -5.91 -7.40
C LYS A 21 4.20 -4.42 -7.47
N LYS A 22 4.47 -3.91 -8.67
CA LYS A 22 4.83 -2.50 -8.86
C LYS A 22 3.64 -1.57 -8.61
N LYS A 23 2.42 -1.94 -9.05
CA LYS A 23 1.18 -1.20 -8.73
C LYS A 23 1.01 -1.06 -7.21
N MET A 24 1.16 -2.16 -6.46
CA MET A 24 1.08 -2.16 -5.00
C MET A 24 2.15 -1.28 -4.36
N ILE A 25 3.42 -1.43 -4.76
CA ILE A 25 4.52 -0.60 -4.22
C ILE A 25 4.26 0.89 -4.46
N ILE A 26 3.85 1.28 -5.67
CA ILE A 26 3.54 2.68 -5.99
C ILE A 26 2.39 3.19 -5.12
N SER A 27 1.32 2.41 -4.96
CA SER A 27 0.18 2.82 -4.12
C SER A 27 0.57 3.01 -2.65
N PHE A 28 1.33 2.08 -2.06
CA PHE A 28 1.79 2.21 -0.68
C PHE A 28 2.78 3.36 -0.53
N SER A 29 3.68 3.55 -1.51
CA SER A 29 4.66 4.64 -1.49
C SER A 29 3.97 6.01 -1.51
N ILE A 30 2.89 6.18 -2.29
CA ILE A 30 2.12 7.43 -2.31
C ILE A 30 1.54 7.71 -0.93
N ILE A 31 0.94 6.71 -0.27
CA ILE A 31 0.36 6.87 1.07
C ILE A 31 1.45 7.22 2.08
N ILE A 32 2.58 6.51 2.05
CA ILE A 32 3.72 6.75 2.93
C ILE A 32 4.23 8.18 2.76
N VAL A 33 4.41 8.65 1.52
CA VAL A 33 4.89 10.01 1.24
C VAL A 33 3.94 11.07 1.81
N VAL A 34 2.63 10.92 1.62
CA VAL A 34 1.66 11.87 2.20
C VAL A 34 1.71 11.86 3.73
N MET A 35 1.80 10.68 4.34
CA MET A 35 1.91 10.55 5.80
C MET A 35 3.22 11.13 6.34
N THR A 36 4.36 10.92 5.65
CA THR A 36 5.65 11.47 6.10
C THR A 36 5.69 12.98 5.99
N PHE A 37 5.10 13.58 4.96
CA PHE A 37 4.96 15.04 4.89
C PHE A 37 4.12 15.59 6.06
N ALA A 38 3.02 14.93 6.42
CA ALA A 38 2.22 15.32 7.57
C ALA A 38 3.01 15.22 8.88
N LEU A 39 3.79 14.14 9.07
CA LEU A 39 4.63 13.95 10.25
C LEU A 39 5.75 15.00 10.35
N ILE A 40 6.44 15.29 9.25
CA ILE A 40 7.52 16.30 9.22
C ILE A 40 6.95 17.69 9.53
N SER A 41 5.78 18.02 8.98
CA SER A 41 5.09 19.27 9.29
C SER A 41 4.77 19.40 10.78
N GLU A 42 4.28 18.31 11.40
CA GLU A 42 3.94 18.32 12.83
C GLU A 42 5.17 18.44 13.73
N VAL A 43 6.25 17.72 13.42
CA VAL A 43 7.52 17.84 14.15
C VAL A 43 8.07 19.27 14.03
N GLY A 44 8.04 19.86 12.84
CA GLY A 44 8.46 21.25 12.62
C GLY A 44 7.59 22.24 13.40
N PHE A 45 6.28 22.03 13.43
CA PHE A 45 5.36 22.85 14.22
C PHE A 45 5.61 22.72 15.72
N SER A 46 5.83 21.51 16.23
CA SER A 46 6.17 21.26 17.64
C SER A 46 7.47 21.98 18.05
N MET A 47 8.50 21.94 17.18
CA MET A 47 9.73 22.70 17.39
C MET A 47 9.49 24.22 17.41
N TYR A 48 8.69 24.73 16.47
CA TYR A 48 8.29 26.15 16.43
C TYR A 48 7.55 26.56 17.71
N ASN A 49 6.55 25.79 18.12
CA ASN A 49 5.78 26.04 19.34
C ASN A 49 6.68 26.04 20.59
N SER A 50 7.55 25.04 20.74
CA SER A 50 8.49 24.94 21.85
C SER A 50 9.43 26.15 21.93
N ASN A 51 9.94 26.62 20.80
CA ASN A 51 10.82 27.79 20.76
C ASN A 51 10.07 29.08 21.14
N ASN A 52 8.86 29.28 20.61
CA ASN A 52 8.06 30.46 20.95
C ASN A 52 7.56 30.44 22.39
N PHE A 53 7.22 29.26 22.93
CA PHE A 53 6.86 29.13 24.34
C PHE A 53 8.04 29.51 25.25
N ARG A 54 9.26 29.09 24.92
CA ARG A 54 10.48 29.54 25.64
C ARG A 54 10.69 31.05 25.54
N TYR A 55 10.43 31.64 24.38
CA TYR A 55 10.46 33.08 24.20
C TYR A 55 9.45 33.78 25.12
N ILE A 56 8.18 33.36 25.10
CA ILE A 56 7.14 33.95 25.94
C ILE A 56 7.47 33.80 27.42
N LEU A 57 7.93 32.62 27.84
CA LEU A 57 8.29 32.36 29.22
C LEU A 57 9.44 33.28 29.68
N LYS A 58 10.44 33.51 28.82
CA LYS A 58 11.58 34.38 29.15
C LYS A 58 11.20 35.86 29.18
N TYR A 59 10.57 36.35 28.12
CA TYR A 59 10.36 37.78 27.90
C TYR A 59 9.10 38.31 28.58
N TYR A 60 8.10 37.48 28.86
CA TYR A 60 6.88 37.89 29.56
C TYR A 60 6.74 37.22 30.92
N GLY A 61 6.87 35.88 31.01
CA GLY A 61 6.62 35.13 32.25
C GLY A 61 7.62 35.43 33.38
N PHE A 62 8.92 35.23 33.13
CA PHE A 62 9.96 35.54 34.11
C PHE A 62 10.15 37.04 34.30
N SER A 63 10.00 37.83 33.21
CA SER A 63 10.04 39.29 33.28
C SER A 63 8.96 39.85 34.21
N GLN A 64 7.73 39.32 34.16
CA GLN A 64 6.64 39.72 35.07
C GLN A 64 7.05 39.58 36.54
N GLY A 65 7.74 38.47 36.89
CA GLY A 65 8.25 38.26 38.24
C GLY A 65 9.36 39.24 38.63
N ASP A 66 10.25 39.60 37.69
CA ASP A 66 11.30 40.60 37.93
C ASP A 66 10.73 42.02 38.06
N ILE A 67 9.73 42.40 37.27
CA ILE A 67 9.02 43.69 37.38
C ILE A 67 8.27 43.77 38.73
N GLY A 68 7.59 42.70 39.13
CA GLY A 68 6.92 42.66 40.44
C GLY A 68 7.88 42.80 41.62
N LYS A 69 9.06 42.17 41.54
CA LYS A 69 10.12 42.32 42.55
C LYS A 69 10.74 43.71 42.55
N LEU A 70 10.92 44.32 41.38
CA LEU A 70 11.32 45.71 41.24
C LEU A 70 10.34 46.63 41.97
N ASN A 71 9.04 46.50 41.69
CA ASN A 71 8.01 47.29 42.36
C ASN A 71 8.06 47.12 43.89
N SER A 72 8.15 45.87 44.36
CA SER A 72 8.18 45.59 45.80
C SER A 72 9.41 46.19 46.50
N GLU A 73 10.60 46.08 45.91
CA GLU A 73 11.81 46.68 46.49
C GLU A 73 11.79 48.21 46.39
N PHE A 74 11.22 48.78 45.32
CA PHE A 74 11.04 50.21 45.17
C PHE A 74 10.14 50.80 46.28
N GLN A 75 8.97 50.19 46.50
CA GLN A 75 8.05 50.61 47.57
C GLN A 75 8.67 50.49 48.97
N LYS A 76 9.45 49.44 49.20
CA LYS A 76 10.23 49.23 50.43
C LYS A 76 11.29 50.32 50.62
N SER A 77 11.98 50.74 49.57
CA SER A 77 12.95 51.85 49.63
C SER A 77 12.31 53.14 50.13
N GLY A 78 11.14 53.50 49.59
CA GLY A 78 10.38 54.67 50.05
C GLY A 78 9.96 54.57 51.53
N SER A 79 9.56 53.37 52.00
CA SER A 79 9.27 53.14 53.42
C SER A 79 10.51 53.34 54.31
N LEU A 80 11.66 52.78 53.91
CA LEU A 80 12.90 52.87 54.67
C LEU A 80 13.39 54.32 54.79
N ILE A 81 13.23 55.13 53.74
CA ILE A 81 13.59 56.55 53.77
C ILE A 81 12.68 57.31 54.76
N ARG A 82 11.36 57.05 54.76
CA ARG A 82 10.43 57.63 55.74
C ARG A 82 10.78 57.24 57.18
N ASP A 83 11.09 55.97 57.42
CA ASP A 83 11.54 55.50 58.74
C ASP A 83 12.85 56.15 59.17
N ARG A 84 13.77 56.37 58.21
CA ARG A 84 15.06 57.00 58.45
C ARG A 84 14.93 58.48 58.85
N ILE A 85 13.98 59.21 58.27
CA ILE A 85 13.66 60.60 58.66
C ILE A 85 13.19 60.66 60.13
N ASN A 86 12.45 59.64 60.59
CA ASN A 86 11.88 59.58 61.94
C ASN A 86 12.81 58.96 63.00
N ALA A 87 13.87 58.27 62.60
CA ALA A 87 14.81 57.65 63.53
C ALA A 87 15.65 58.70 64.29
N ARG A 88 15.86 58.46 65.58
CA ARG A 88 16.70 59.29 66.49
C ARG A 88 17.79 58.50 67.19
N ASP A 89 17.71 57.18 67.15
CA ASP A 89 18.66 56.25 67.76
C ASP A 89 19.77 55.88 66.76
N ASP A 90 21.03 55.98 67.18
CA ASP A 90 22.20 55.81 66.30
C ASP A 90 22.31 54.39 65.71
N GLU A 91 21.95 53.37 66.49
CA GLU A 91 21.97 51.98 66.02
C GLU A 91 20.90 51.77 64.94
N LYS A 92 19.68 52.25 65.19
CA LYS A 92 18.56 52.22 64.25
C LYS A 92 18.87 53.00 62.98
N ILE A 93 19.50 54.17 63.10
CA ILE A 93 19.96 55.00 61.97
C ILE A 93 20.93 54.21 61.10
N LYS A 94 21.97 53.62 61.69
CA LYS A 94 22.98 52.86 60.95
C LYS A 94 22.37 51.66 60.22
N LYS A 95 21.43 50.96 60.87
CA LYS A 95 20.70 49.84 60.27
C LYS A 95 19.81 50.27 59.11
N LEU A 96 19.07 51.38 59.25
CA LEU A 96 18.22 51.90 58.18
C LEU A 96 19.05 52.38 56.98
N ASP A 97 20.14 53.11 57.21
CA ASP A 97 21.04 53.55 56.12
C ASP A 97 21.60 52.34 55.34
N ALA A 98 22.01 51.27 56.04
CA ALA A 98 22.47 50.03 55.42
C ALA A 98 21.36 49.30 54.63
N ASN A 99 20.14 49.26 55.17
CA ASN A 99 18.99 48.66 54.48
C ASN A 99 18.60 49.45 53.22
N ILE A 100 18.68 50.79 53.26
CA ILE A 100 18.42 51.63 52.08
C ILE A 100 19.47 51.35 51.00
N MET A 101 20.76 51.32 51.34
CA MET A 101 21.82 50.97 50.37
C MET A 101 21.61 49.58 49.76
N THR A 102 21.21 48.60 50.57
CA THR A 102 20.88 47.25 50.09
C THR A 102 19.69 47.27 49.13
N SER A 103 18.65 48.05 49.45
CA SER A 103 17.47 48.20 48.60
C SER A 103 17.79 48.90 47.29
N GLU A 104 18.62 49.96 47.30
CA GLU A 104 19.12 50.64 46.11
C GLU A 104 19.86 49.66 45.17
N ILE A 105 20.76 48.81 45.71
CA ILE A 105 21.46 47.77 44.95
C ILE A 105 20.48 46.75 44.35
N ASN A 106 19.47 46.33 45.12
CA ASN A 106 18.46 45.38 44.64
C ASN A 106 17.62 45.96 43.52
N ILE A 107 17.20 47.22 43.63
CA ILE A 107 16.44 47.94 42.61
C ILE A 107 17.26 48.00 41.32
N GLU A 108 18.52 48.43 41.37
CA GLU A 108 19.40 48.48 40.19
C GLU A 108 19.59 47.08 39.57
N ASN A 109 19.70 46.03 40.39
CA ASN A 109 19.82 44.66 39.91
C ASN A 109 18.54 44.18 39.21
N TYR A 110 17.36 44.49 39.74
CA TYR A 110 16.09 44.15 39.08
C TYR A 110 15.87 44.98 37.83
N MET A 111 16.18 46.28 37.83
CA MET A 111 16.14 47.13 36.63
C MET A 111 17.03 46.56 35.52
N LYS A 112 18.24 46.10 35.84
CA LYS A 112 19.13 45.41 34.88
C LYS A 112 18.54 44.12 34.32
N LYS A 113 17.80 43.35 35.13
CA LYS A 113 17.11 42.14 34.67
C LYS A 113 15.93 42.48 33.76
N VAL A 114 15.08 43.41 34.18
CA VAL A 114 13.93 43.90 33.41
C VAL A 114 14.38 44.44 32.06
N SER A 115 15.43 45.27 32.03
CA SER A 115 16.01 45.83 30.80
C SER A 115 16.43 44.76 29.79
N LYS A 116 16.87 43.57 30.23
CA LYS A 116 17.25 42.45 29.34
C LYS A 116 16.06 41.73 28.72
N THR A 117 14.85 41.96 29.26
CA THR A 117 13.61 41.34 28.81
C THR A 117 12.68 42.29 28.08
N ILE A 118 13.07 43.56 27.92
CA ILE A 118 12.34 44.52 27.09
C ILE A 118 12.47 44.13 25.62
N ASN A 119 11.34 43.98 24.93
CA ASN A 119 11.28 43.45 23.57
C ASN A 119 10.39 44.26 22.60
N ASN A 120 9.83 45.38 23.06
CA ASN A 120 8.98 46.26 22.26
C ASN A 120 9.26 47.74 22.56
N ASN A 121 8.88 48.62 21.64
CA ASN A 121 9.22 50.04 21.71
C ASN A 121 8.57 50.78 22.89
N GLU A 122 7.30 50.48 23.19
CA GLU A 122 6.57 51.14 24.28
C GLU A 122 7.15 50.74 25.65
N SER A 123 7.41 49.45 25.88
CA SER A 123 8.09 48.98 27.08
C SER A 123 9.51 49.54 27.22
N LYS A 124 10.18 49.84 26.10
CA LYS A 124 11.51 50.46 26.12
C LYS A 124 11.43 51.91 26.59
N GLU A 125 10.50 52.69 26.07
CA GLU A 125 10.27 54.07 26.50
C GLU A 125 9.97 54.14 28.01
N ILE A 126 9.06 53.28 28.50
CA ILE A 126 8.73 53.20 29.93
C ILE A 126 9.95 52.79 30.77
N ASN A 127 10.73 51.80 30.31
CA ASN A 127 11.95 51.38 31.01
C ASN A 127 13.00 52.50 31.07
N ASP A 128 13.17 53.27 30.00
CA ASP A 128 14.12 54.39 29.96
C ASP A 128 13.67 55.52 30.92
N ASN A 129 12.36 55.80 31.00
CA ASN A 129 11.80 56.74 31.97
C ASN A 129 12.07 56.29 33.42
N ILE A 130 11.80 55.02 33.76
CA ILE A 130 12.10 54.46 35.08
C ILE A 130 13.57 54.63 35.42
N GLN A 131 14.48 54.41 34.47
CA GLN A 131 15.92 54.61 34.67
C GLN A 131 16.28 56.06 34.98
N ASN A 132 15.73 57.00 34.23
CA ASN A 132 15.98 58.43 34.43
C ASN A 132 15.43 58.91 35.77
N TYR A 133 14.16 58.59 36.07
CA TYR A 133 13.53 58.97 37.34
C TYR A 133 14.22 58.32 38.55
N TRP A 134 14.75 57.09 38.41
CA TRP A 134 15.51 56.44 39.48
C TRP A 134 16.78 57.22 39.85
N GLU A 135 17.51 57.76 38.86
CA GLU A 135 18.69 58.58 39.13
C GLU A 135 18.30 59.88 39.87
N GLU A 136 17.20 60.52 39.49
CA GLU A 136 16.66 61.68 40.19
C GLU A 136 16.21 61.34 41.63
N TYR A 137 15.48 60.24 41.81
CA TYR A 137 15.01 59.75 43.10
C TYR A 137 16.19 59.44 44.04
N LYS A 138 17.26 58.84 43.51
CA LYS A 138 18.49 58.54 44.26
C LYS A 138 19.16 59.82 44.78
N LEU A 139 19.21 60.88 43.96
CA LEU A 139 19.74 62.18 44.38
C LEU A 139 18.89 62.81 45.49
N VAL A 140 17.57 62.77 45.37
CA VAL A 140 16.66 63.25 46.43
C VAL A 140 16.83 62.44 47.71
N SER A 141 16.86 61.12 47.63
CA SER A 141 17.13 60.21 48.76
C SER A 141 18.45 60.55 49.47
N GLN A 142 19.52 60.84 48.73
CA GLN A 142 20.81 61.26 49.29
C GLN A 142 20.72 62.61 50.01
N LYS A 143 20.05 63.60 49.42
CA LYS A 143 19.83 64.91 50.06
C LYS A 143 19.02 64.77 51.36
N VAL A 144 17.93 64.00 51.33
CA VAL A 144 17.07 63.71 52.49
C VAL A 144 17.86 63.03 53.61
N ARG A 145 18.67 62.01 53.30
CA ARG A 145 19.55 61.36 54.29
C ARG A 145 20.59 62.32 54.86
N THR A 146 21.11 63.24 54.05
CA THR A 146 22.10 64.24 54.49
C THR A 146 21.46 65.25 55.46
N LEU A 147 20.28 65.78 55.13
CA LEU A 147 19.51 66.66 56.03
C LEU A 147 19.15 65.94 57.35
N ALA A 148 18.75 64.68 57.28
CA ALA A 148 18.46 63.87 58.46
C ALA A 148 19.70 63.61 59.33
N LYS A 149 20.91 63.52 58.75
CA LYS A 149 22.19 63.44 59.50
C LYS A 149 22.57 64.77 60.16
N LEU A 150 22.17 65.89 59.57
CA LEU A 150 22.35 67.24 60.13
C LEU A 150 21.26 67.62 61.14
N ASN A 151 20.42 66.67 61.58
CA ASN A 151 19.28 66.88 62.47
C ASN A 151 18.19 67.83 61.91
N LYS A 152 18.19 68.09 60.61
CA LYS A 152 17.21 68.93 59.90
C LYS A 152 16.00 68.09 59.44
N TYR A 153 15.30 67.48 60.38
CA TYR A 153 14.26 66.48 60.07
C TYR A 153 13.04 67.06 59.36
N SER A 154 12.59 68.27 59.71
CA SER A 154 11.45 68.91 59.05
C SER A 154 11.77 69.24 57.59
N GLU A 155 12.96 69.79 57.31
CA GLU A 155 13.44 70.05 55.94
C GLU A 155 13.59 68.73 55.15
N ALA A 156 14.09 67.66 55.78
CA ALA A 156 14.21 66.34 55.15
C ALA A 156 12.85 65.74 54.82
N TYR A 157 11.86 65.91 55.70
CA TYR A 157 10.49 65.46 55.49
C TYR A 157 9.83 66.24 54.36
N GLU A 158 9.89 67.56 54.38
CA GLU A 158 9.31 68.43 53.35
C GLU A 158 9.87 68.07 51.96
N LEU A 159 11.20 67.97 51.83
CA LEU A 159 11.87 67.58 50.59
C LEU A 159 11.41 66.21 50.08
N PHE A 160 11.28 65.22 50.96
CA PHE A 160 10.84 63.88 50.54
C PHE A 160 9.33 63.83 50.24
N SER A 161 8.51 64.55 51.01
CA SER A 161 7.06 64.58 50.84
C SER A 161 6.63 65.32 49.57
N ASP A 162 7.42 66.30 49.11
CA ASP A 162 7.14 67.05 47.90
C ASP A 162 7.88 66.45 46.69
N GLU A 163 9.20 66.64 46.59
CA GLU A 163 10.00 66.21 45.44
C GLU A 163 10.13 64.68 45.37
N GLY A 164 10.44 64.04 46.52
CA GLY A 164 10.64 62.58 46.58
C GLY A 164 9.38 61.78 46.24
N THR A 165 8.22 62.24 46.71
CA THR A 165 6.93 61.56 46.47
C THR A 165 6.47 61.75 45.02
N LYS A 166 6.63 62.95 44.43
CA LYS A 166 6.34 63.19 43.00
C LYS A 166 7.12 62.25 42.10
N ILE A 167 8.44 62.13 42.30
CA ILE A 167 9.28 61.22 41.52
C ILE A 167 8.90 59.77 41.80
N SER A 168 8.58 59.43 43.06
CA SER A 168 8.14 58.09 43.43
C SER A 168 6.86 57.66 42.73
N ASP A 169 5.90 58.57 42.60
CA ASP A 169 4.64 58.30 41.91
C ASP A 169 4.87 58.09 40.40
N LEU A 170 5.76 58.88 39.78
CA LEU A 170 6.16 58.68 38.38
C LEU A 170 6.78 57.29 38.16
N ILE A 171 7.74 56.90 39.01
CA ILE A 171 8.36 55.56 38.93
C ILE A 171 7.34 54.45 39.17
N GLY A 172 6.50 54.59 40.20
CA GLY A 172 5.48 53.60 40.55
C GLY A 172 4.49 53.37 39.42
N ASN A 173 3.97 54.46 38.84
CA ASN A 173 3.05 54.42 37.71
C ASN A 173 3.68 53.80 36.46
N ASP A 174 4.94 54.12 36.16
CA ASP A 174 5.64 53.54 35.02
C ASP A 174 5.96 52.05 35.24
N ILE A 175 6.31 51.63 36.46
CA ILE A 175 6.48 50.20 36.79
C ILE A 175 5.16 49.45 36.64
N GLU A 176 4.04 50.01 37.11
CA GLU A 176 2.71 49.40 36.97
C GLU A 176 2.29 49.32 35.50
N ARG A 177 2.46 50.40 34.73
CA ARG A 177 2.21 50.40 33.29
C ARG A 177 3.07 49.38 32.56
N LEU A 178 4.35 49.25 32.92
CA LEU A 178 5.25 48.24 32.35
C LEU A 178 4.78 46.83 32.69
N PHE A 179 4.32 46.59 33.92
CA PHE A 179 3.79 45.32 34.38
C PHE A 179 2.54 44.90 33.59
N ASP A 180 1.57 45.81 33.46
CA ASP A 180 0.33 45.57 32.72
C ASP A 180 0.58 45.35 31.23
N LEU A 181 1.45 46.17 30.64
CA LEU A 181 1.84 46.03 29.23
C LEU A 181 2.54 44.68 28.98
N ASN A 182 3.40 44.25 29.90
CA ASN A 182 4.07 42.95 29.82
C ASN A 182 3.07 41.78 29.90
N ILE A 183 2.07 41.86 30.78
CA ILE A 183 0.99 40.86 30.89
C ILE A 183 0.14 40.84 29.62
N SER A 184 -0.28 42.01 29.14
CA SER A 184 -1.12 42.15 27.95
C SER A 184 -0.43 41.58 26.70
N ASN A 185 0.82 41.97 26.47
CA ASN A 185 1.61 41.48 25.34
C ASN A 185 1.89 39.98 25.46
N GLY A 186 2.23 39.48 26.65
CA GLY A 186 2.42 38.04 26.87
C GLY A 186 1.17 37.21 26.59
N ASN A 187 0.00 37.70 27.01
CA ASN A 187 -1.29 37.05 26.74
C ASN A 187 -1.66 37.10 25.25
N MET A 188 -1.36 38.22 24.57
CA MET A 188 -1.59 38.34 23.13
C MET A 188 -0.73 37.33 22.35
N GLU A 189 0.57 37.24 22.66
CA GLU A 189 1.47 36.27 22.05
C GLU A 189 1.04 34.82 22.31
N LEU A 190 0.61 34.51 23.55
CA LEU A 190 0.12 33.18 23.90
C LEU A 190 -1.17 32.83 23.14
N ASN A 191 -2.08 33.79 22.95
CA ASN A 191 -3.29 33.59 22.15
C ASN A 191 -2.98 33.43 20.65
N ASN A 192 -1.98 34.14 20.12
CA ASN A 192 -1.53 33.96 18.75
C ASN A 192 -0.97 32.55 18.53
N ILE A 193 -0.14 32.04 19.45
CA ILE A 193 0.35 30.65 19.40
C ILE A 193 -0.82 29.66 19.43
N LYS A 194 -1.81 29.83 20.32
CA LYS A 194 -2.99 28.94 20.38
C LYS A 194 -3.79 28.93 19.08
N LYS A 195 -3.94 30.07 18.41
CA LYS A 195 -4.60 30.16 17.10
C LYS A 195 -3.81 29.39 16.03
N ILE A 196 -2.49 29.54 16.02
CA ILE A 196 -1.62 28.80 15.11
C ILE A 196 -1.71 27.29 15.40
N GLU A 197 -1.69 26.88 16.67
CA GLU A 197 -1.86 25.49 17.11
C GLU A 197 -3.17 24.87 16.59
N LEU A 198 -4.30 25.56 16.75
CA LEU A 198 -5.59 25.11 16.21
C LEU A 198 -5.57 24.95 14.68
N LEU A 199 -4.91 25.86 13.95
CA LEU A 199 -4.77 25.75 12.50
C LEU A 199 -3.95 24.51 12.10
N PHE A 200 -2.84 24.24 12.78
CA PHE A 200 -2.00 23.06 12.52
C PHE A 200 -2.72 21.75 12.84
N ILE A 201 -3.45 21.68 13.96
CA ILE A 201 -4.32 20.53 14.30
C ILE A 201 -5.37 20.30 13.21
N GLY A 202 -5.96 21.36 12.66
CA GLY A 202 -6.89 21.27 11.54
C GLY A 202 -6.24 20.70 10.27
N ILE A 203 -5.07 21.23 9.90
CA ILE A 203 -4.31 20.79 8.71
C ILE A 203 -3.89 19.32 8.82
N THR A 204 -3.40 18.88 9.98
CA THR A 204 -3.02 17.48 10.21
C THR A 204 -4.21 16.55 10.15
N THR A 205 -5.34 16.94 10.76
CA THR A 205 -6.60 16.17 10.69
C THR A 205 -7.08 16.02 9.25
N ILE A 206 -7.08 17.11 8.47
CA ILE A 206 -7.47 17.08 7.05
C ILE A 206 -6.51 16.19 6.24
N SER A 207 -5.20 16.25 6.52
CA SER A 207 -4.19 15.44 5.83
C SER A 207 -4.36 13.94 6.10
N ILE A 208 -4.72 13.57 7.34
CA ILE A 208 -5.05 12.18 7.72
C ILE A 208 -6.31 11.71 6.99
N ILE A 209 -7.39 12.51 7.01
CA ILE A 209 -8.64 12.18 6.32
C ILE A 209 -8.39 12.01 4.82
N LEU A 210 -7.64 12.93 4.20
CA LEU A 210 -7.28 12.87 2.79
C LEU A 210 -6.48 11.60 2.47
N SER A 211 -5.53 11.23 3.33
CA SER A 211 -4.75 9.99 3.18
C SER A 211 -5.64 8.74 3.21
N ILE A 212 -6.63 8.71 4.12
CA ILE A 212 -7.60 7.61 4.21
C ILE A 212 -8.45 7.55 2.95
N VAL A 213 -8.97 8.68 2.48
CA VAL A 213 -9.81 8.75 1.27
C VAL A 213 -9.03 8.30 0.03
N ILE A 214 -7.80 8.78 -0.14
CA ILE A 214 -6.91 8.36 -1.24
C ILE A 214 -6.62 6.85 -1.15
N SER A 215 -6.32 6.34 0.05
CA SER A 215 -6.08 4.92 0.28
C SER A 215 -7.27 4.05 -0.12
N ILE A 216 -8.49 4.43 0.29
CA ILE A 216 -9.72 3.70 -0.07
C ILE A 216 -9.94 3.73 -1.58
N PHE A 217 -9.74 4.88 -2.23
CA PHE A 217 -9.94 5.01 -3.67
C PHE A 217 -8.96 4.17 -4.48
N ILE A 218 -7.66 4.25 -4.14
CA ILE A 218 -6.61 3.46 -4.80
C ILE A 218 -6.82 1.97 -4.54
N SER A 219 -7.11 1.59 -3.30
CA SER A 219 -7.37 0.20 -2.92
C SER A 219 -8.56 -0.37 -3.70
N LYS A 220 -9.70 0.33 -3.74
CA LYS A 220 -10.87 -0.12 -4.50
C LYS A 220 -10.55 -0.31 -5.99
N LYS A 221 -9.79 0.60 -6.59
CA LYS A 221 -9.41 0.49 -8.01
C LYS A 221 -8.54 -0.74 -8.26
N ILE A 222 -7.45 -0.89 -7.50
CA ILE A 222 -6.51 -2.01 -7.66
C ILE A 222 -7.20 -3.35 -7.40
N VAL A 223 -7.97 -3.46 -6.31
CA VAL A 223 -8.67 -4.69 -5.95
C VAL A 223 -9.70 -5.08 -7.02
N ASN A 224 -10.48 -4.11 -7.53
CA ASN A 224 -11.47 -4.38 -8.55
C ASN A 224 -10.82 -4.83 -9.87
N ASP A 225 -9.75 -4.15 -10.30
CA ASP A 225 -9.02 -4.51 -11.52
C ASP A 225 -8.44 -5.93 -11.43
N ILE A 226 -7.84 -6.29 -10.28
CA ILE A 226 -7.32 -7.64 -10.05
C ILE A 226 -8.46 -8.67 -9.97
N SER A 227 -9.52 -8.39 -9.21
CA SER A 227 -10.63 -9.31 -8.97
C SER A 227 -11.37 -9.66 -10.26
N ILE A 228 -11.66 -8.68 -11.11
CA ILE A 228 -12.29 -8.91 -12.42
C ILE A 228 -11.41 -9.80 -13.30
N SER A 229 -10.12 -9.49 -13.36
CA SER A 229 -9.18 -10.16 -14.26
C SER A 229 -8.90 -11.61 -13.82
N ILE A 230 -8.80 -11.86 -12.50
CA ILE A 230 -8.69 -13.22 -11.95
C ILE A 230 -10.02 -13.97 -12.14
N SER A 231 -11.17 -13.34 -11.91
CA SER A 231 -12.48 -13.98 -12.11
C SER A 231 -12.68 -14.47 -13.54
N MET A 232 -12.20 -13.73 -14.54
CA MET A 232 -12.19 -14.18 -15.94
C MET A 232 -11.42 -15.49 -16.11
N LEU A 233 -10.23 -15.62 -15.51
CA LEU A 233 -9.43 -16.84 -15.59
C LEU A 233 -10.04 -17.99 -14.81
N VAL A 234 -10.67 -17.73 -13.67
CA VAL A 234 -11.43 -18.74 -12.91
C VAL A 234 -12.57 -19.31 -13.76
N LYS A 235 -13.34 -18.46 -14.45
CA LYS A 235 -14.39 -18.90 -15.38
C LYS A 235 -13.85 -19.72 -16.55
N ALA A 236 -12.69 -19.33 -17.09
CA ALA A 236 -12.04 -20.11 -18.13
C ALA A 236 -11.62 -21.49 -17.61
N ALA A 237 -11.02 -21.56 -16.42
CA ALA A 237 -10.64 -22.82 -15.78
C ALA A 237 -11.86 -23.72 -15.49
N GLU A 238 -12.97 -23.15 -15.04
CA GLU A 238 -14.22 -23.88 -14.80
C GLU A 238 -14.77 -24.51 -16.08
N LYS A 239 -14.78 -23.77 -17.19
CA LYS A 239 -15.16 -24.30 -18.50
C LYS A 239 -14.24 -25.43 -18.97
N ILE A 240 -12.92 -25.25 -18.85
CA ILE A 240 -11.93 -26.30 -19.15
C ILE A 240 -12.20 -27.56 -18.31
N SER A 241 -12.48 -27.39 -17.01
CA SER A 241 -12.78 -28.49 -16.09
C SER A 241 -14.04 -29.27 -16.49
N ASN A 242 -14.99 -28.61 -17.15
CA ASN A 242 -16.20 -29.22 -17.68
C ASN A 242 -16.03 -29.77 -19.11
N GLY A 243 -14.82 -29.72 -19.69
CA GLY A 243 -14.55 -30.15 -21.05
C GLY A 243 -14.98 -29.16 -22.14
N ASP A 244 -15.42 -27.94 -21.78
CA ASP A 244 -15.72 -26.86 -22.73
C ASP A 244 -14.44 -26.09 -23.06
N PHE A 245 -13.87 -26.34 -24.25
CA PHE A 245 -12.69 -25.63 -24.73
C PHE A 245 -13.04 -24.40 -25.60
N ASN A 246 -14.32 -24.10 -25.83
CA ASN A 246 -14.76 -22.93 -26.60
C ASN A 246 -14.74 -21.66 -25.74
N ILE A 247 -13.53 -21.26 -25.38
CA ILE A 247 -13.24 -20.12 -24.52
C ILE A 247 -12.32 -19.16 -25.26
N GLU A 248 -12.68 -17.88 -25.24
CA GLU A 248 -11.81 -16.79 -25.67
C GLU A 248 -11.43 -15.95 -24.45
N ILE A 249 -10.13 -15.88 -24.15
CA ILE A 249 -9.62 -15.09 -23.03
C ILE A 249 -9.06 -13.78 -23.59
N ASN A 250 -9.86 -12.73 -23.54
CA ASN A 250 -9.45 -11.41 -24.01
C ASN A 250 -8.92 -10.55 -22.84
N TYR A 251 -7.60 -10.47 -22.74
CA TYR A 251 -6.93 -9.61 -21.78
C TYR A 251 -5.83 -8.80 -22.47
N PRO A 252 -6.01 -7.47 -22.66
CA PRO A 252 -5.17 -6.67 -23.56
C PRO A 252 -3.88 -6.15 -22.90
N TYR A 253 -3.60 -6.52 -21.65
CA TYR A 253 -2.43 -6.04 -20.91
C TYR A 253 -1.32 -7.08 -20.85
N GLU A 254 -0.09 -6.63 -20.70
CA GLU A 254 1.13 -7.46 -20.71
C GLU A 254 1.68 -7.71 -19.29
N ASP A 255 0.85 -7.53 -18.25
CA ASP A 255 1.23 -7.81 -16.86
C ASP A 255 1.17 -9.31 -16.53
N GLU A 256 1.36 -9.68 -15.26
CA GLU A 256 1.38 -11.10 -14.86
C GLU A 256 0.07 -11.83 -15.22
N ILE A 257 -1.07 -11.13 -15.18
CA ILE A 257 -2.35 -11.70 -15.57
C ILE A 257 -2.40 -11.90 -17.09
N GLY A 258 -1.82 -11.00 -17.87
CA GLY A 258 -1.70 -11.15 -19.32
C GLY A 258 -0.86 -12.33 -19.74
N ILE A 259 0.28 -12.52 -19.09
CA ILE A 259 1.13 -13.70 -19.29
C ILE A 259 0.34 -14.98 -18.96
N LEU A 260 -0.40 -14.97 -17.85
CA LEU A 260 -1.24 -16.10 -17.45
C LEU A 260 -2.39 -16.37 -18.44
N ALA A 261 -3.07 -15.32 -18.90
CA ALA A 261 -4.15 -15.40 -19.90
C ALA A 261 -3.65 -15.96 -21.24
N LYS A 262 -2.48 -15.50 -21.72
CA LYS A 262 -1.83 -16.04 -22.92
C LYS A 262 -1.45 -17.51 -22.76
N THR A 263 -0.94 -17.89 -21.59
CA THR A 263 -0.57 -19.27 -21.28
C THR A 263 -1.81 -20.17 -21.26
N PHE A 264 -2.89 -19.76 -20.61
CA PHE A 264 -4.17 -20.47 -20.64
C PHE A 264 -4.72 -20.62 -22.06
N SER A 265 -4.69 -19.55 -22.85
CA SER A 265 -5.15 -19.57 -24.24
C SER A 265 -4.37 -20.58 -25.07
N LYS A 266 -3.04 -20.63 -24.89
CA LYS A 266 -2.18 -21.61 -25.55
C LYS A 266 -2.53 -23.04 -25.13
N THR A 267 -2.77 -23.28 -23.83
CA THR A 267 -3.19 -24.60 -23.34
C THR A 267 -4.54 -25.02 -23.94
N ILE A 268 -5.54 -24.14 -23.95
CA ILE A 268 -6.86 -24.41 -24.57
C ILE A 268 -6.70 -24.76 -26.05
N TYR A 269 -5.89 -23.98 -26.78
CA TYR A 269 -5.62 -24.21 -28.20
C TYR A 269 -4.96 -25.57 -28.45
N THR A 270 -3.93 -25.92 -27.68
CA THR A 270 -3.28 -27.23 -27.79
C THR A 270 -4.23 -28.38 -27.48
N LEU A 271 -5.04 -28.27 -26.44
CA LEU A 271 -6.04 -29.30 -26.10
C LEU A 271 -7.08 -29.47 -27.21
N LYS A 272 -7.55 -28.36 -27.80
CA LYS A 272 -8.47 -28.41 -28.95
C LYS A 272 -7.89 -29.14 -30.15
N ILE A 273 -6.62 -28.86 -30.49
CA ILE A 273 -5.92 -29.53 -31.58
C ILE A 273 -5.90 -31.04 -31.32
N TYR A 274 -5.42 -31.46 -30.14
CA TYR A 274 -5.34 -32.88 -29.80
C TYR A 274 -6.71 -33.56 -29.84
N ILE A 275 -7.74 -32.97 -29.22
CA ILE A 275 -9.09 -33.54 -29.22
C ILE A 275 -9.65 -33.65 -30.64
N THR A 276 -9.45 -32.63 -31.47
CA THR A 276 -9.95 -32.62 -32.86
C THR A 276 -9.31 -33.71 -33.69
N GLU A 277 -7.99 -33.89 -33.58
CA GLU A 277 -7.29 -34.91 -34.34
C GLU A 277 -7.59 -36.32 -33.83
N ILE A 278 -7.62 -36.55 -32.50
CA ILE A 278 -8.05 -37.83 -31.91
C ILE A 278 -9.44 -38.21 -32.43
N THR A 279 -10.39 -37.26 -32.41
CA THR A 279 -11.76 -37.47 -32.89
C THR A 279 -11.77 -37.81 -34.38
N SER A 280 -10.97 -37.11 -35.19
CA SER A 280 -10.83 -37.38 -36.62
C SER A 280 -10.27 -38.78 -36.91
N ILE A 281 -9.22 -39.19 -36.21
CA ILE A 281 -8.60 -40.52 -36.36
C ILE A 281 -9.61 -41.61 -35.99
N LEU A 282 -10.26 -41.49 -34.84
CA LEU A 282 -11.25 -42.47 -34.39
C LEU A 282 -12.45 -42.56 -35.34
N ASN A 283 -12.89 -41.45 -35.93
CA ASN A 283 -13.94 -41.47 -36.96
C ASN A 283 -13.49 -42.16 -38.25
N ASN A 284 -12.23 -42.00 -38.67
CA ASN A 284 -11.71 -42.73 -39.82
C ASN A 284 -11.69 -44.24 -39.55
N ILE A 285 -11.20 -44.65 -38.38
CA ILE A 285 -11.20 -46.06 -37.94
C ILE A 285 -12.63 -46.62 -37.92
N ALA A 286 -13.60 -45.87 -37.36
CA ALA A 286 -15.00 -46.28 -37.30
C ALA A 286 -15.64 -46.45 -38.69
N ASN A 287 -15.20 -45.66 -39.68
CA ASN A 287 -15.63 -45.78 -41.07
C ASN A 287 -14.84 -46.84 -41.88
N GLY A 288 -13.97 -47.61 -41.23
CA GLY A 288 -13.17 -48.66 -41.85
C GLY A 288 -11.95 -48.15 -42.64
N ASN A 289 -11.64 -46.85 -42.56
CA ASN A 289 -10.40 -46.31 -43.11
C ASN A 289 -9.28 -46.46 -42.06
N LEU A 290 -8.28 -47.31 -42.34
CA LEU A 290 -7.12 -47.52 -41.48
C LEU A 290 -5.81 -47.00 -42.09
N ASP A 291 -5.88 -46.34 -43.24
CA ASP A 291 -4.74 -45.64 -43.85
C ASP A 291 -4.73 -44.20 -43.32
N ILE A 292 -4.28 -44.05 -42.07
CA ILE A 292 -4.31 -42.77 -41.34
C ILE A 292 -2.91 -42.47 -40.78
N GLU A 293 -2.50 -41.21 -40.89
CA GLU A 293 -1.29 -40.67 -40.27
C GLU A 293 -1.64 -39.62 -39.20
N ILE A 294 -0.98 -39.71 -38.04
CA ILE A 294 -1.09 -38.72 -36.96
C ILE A 294 -0.11 -37.57 -37.23
N LYS A 295 -0.63 -36.39 -37.52
CA LYS A 295 0.12 -35.22 -38.00
C LYS A 295 0.54 -34.29 -36.86
N GLU A 296 -0.25 -34.18 -35.81
CA GLU A 296 0.04 -33.23 -34.74
C GLU A 296 1.22 -33.67 -33.85
N ASP A 297 1.89 -32.68 -33.28
CA ASP A 297 3.01 -32.83 -32.36
C ASP A 297 2.49 -32.92 -30.91
N TYR A 298 2.25 -34.15 -30.46
CA TYR A 298 1.80 -34.45 -29.09
C TYR A 298 2.97 -34.23 -28.13
N LYS A 299 2.72 -33.54 -27.01
CA LYS A 299 3.75 -33.19 -26.03
C LYS A 299 3.46 -33.77 -24.67
N GLY A 300 4.53 -34.16 -23.96
CA GLY A 300 4.43 -34.70 -22.60
C GLY A 300 3.55 -35.95 -22.55
N GLU A 301 2.63 -36.00 -21.58
CA GLU A 301 1.74 -37.14 -21.36
C GLU A 301 0.84 -37.47 -22.56
N PHE A 302 0.58 -36.50 -23.45
CA PHE A 302 -0.23 -36.71 -24.65
C PHE A 302 0.46 -37.63 -25.68
N ILE A 303 1.79 -37.80 -25.63
CA ILE A 303 2.51 -38.73 -26.52
C ILE A 303 1.99 -40.16 -26.38
N LYS A 304 1.62 -40.58 -25.17
CA LYS A 304 1.06 -41.92 -24.91
C LYS A 304 -0.24 -42.17 -25.68
N ILE A 305 -1.05 -41.12 -25.87
CA ILE A 305 -2.29 -41.21 -26.65
C ILE A 305 -1.97 -41.39 -28.13
N LYS A 306 -1.01 -40.62 -28.66
CA LYS A 306 -0.50 -40.78 -30.04
C LYS A 306 -0.01 -42.20 -30.30
N ASP A 307 0.84 -42.73 -29.41
CA ASP A 307 1.38 -44.08 -29.53
C ASP A 307 0.27 -45.14 -29.48
N SER A 308 -0.72 -44.95 -28.60
CA SER A 308 -1.87 -45.86 -28.48
C SER A 308 -2.72 -45.85 -29.75
N LEU A 309 -2.98 -44.68 -30.34
CA LEU A 309 -3.73 -44.58 -31.61
C LEU A 309 -2.98 -45.27 -32.75
N ASN A 310 -1.66 -45.06 -32.86
CA ASN A 310 -0.82 -45.75 -33.84
C ASN A 310 -0.88 -47.28 -33.68
N ASN A 311 -0.80 -47.76 -32.43
CA ASN A 311 -0.87 -49.20 -32.14
C ASN A 311 -2.24 -49.79 -32.52
N ILE A 312 -3.34 -49.07 -32.26
CA ILE A 312 -4.68 -49.50 -32.68
C ILE A 312 -4.75 -49.65 -34.21
N VAL A 313 -4.29 -48.64 -34.95
CA VAL A 313 -4.27 -48.66 -36.43
C VAL A 313 -3.41 -49.82 -36.94
N PHE A 314 -2.22 -50.01 -36.37
CA PHE A 314 -1.32 -51.10 -36.73
C PHE A 314 -1.96 -52.48 -36.49
N SER A 315 -2.51 -52.72 -35.31
CA SER A 315 -3.13 -54.01 -34.95
C SER A 315 -4.36 -54.32 -35.81
N LEU A 316 -5.18 -53.33 -36.15
CA LEU A 316 -6.35 -53.56 -37.02
C LEU A 316 -5.93 -53.85 -38.47
N ASN A 317 -4.92 -53.16 -38.99
CA ASN A 317 -4.36 -53.46 -40.32
C ASN A 317 -3.78 -54.88 -40.37
N ASP A 318 -3.02 -55.29 -39.34
CA ASP A 318 -2.49 -56.66 -39.25
C ASP A 318 -3.61 -57.71 -39.19
N LEU A 319 -4.64 -57.49 -38.38
CA LEU A 319 -5.80 -58.38 -38.30
C LEU A 319 -6.54 -58.51 -39.64
N LEU A 320 -6.82 -57.40 -40.34
CA LEU A 320 -7.47 -57.45 -41.65
C LEU A 320 -6.59 -58.09 -42.72
N GLY A 321 -5.28 -57.86 -42.68
CA GLY A 321 -4.31 -58.56 -43.53
C GLY A 321 -4.36 -60.06 -43.32
N ASN A 322 -4.34 -60.52 -42.06
CA ASN A 322 -4.44 -61.93 -41.69
C ASN A 322 -5.77 -62.55 -42.11
N ILE A 323 -6.89 -61.82 -41.98
CA ILE A 323 -8.20 -62.26 -42.48
C ILE A 323 -8.18 -62.42 -44.00
N ASN A 324 -7.60 -61.48 -44.75
CA ASN A 324 -7.52 -61.57 -46.20
C ASN A 324 -6.67 -62.77 -46.66
N VAL A 325 -5.51 -63.00 -46.02
CA VAL A 325 -4.68 -64.19 -46.26
C VAL A 325 -5.46 -65.48 -45.96
N THR A 326 -6.22 -65.50 -44.85
CA THR A 326 -7.01 -66.67 -44.45
C THR A 326 -8.18 -66.91 -45.41
N ALA A 327 -8.89 -65.86 -45.83
CA ALA A 327 -9.95 -65.93 -46.82
C ALA A 327 -9.42 -66.43 -48.18
N SER A 328 -8.24 -65.97 -48.61
CA SER A 328 -7.57 -66.47 -49.81
C SER A 328 -7.22 -67.97 -49.69
N ARG A 329 -6.72 -68.41 -48.53
CA ARG A 329 -6.46 -69.84 -48.26
C ARG A 329 -7.75 -70.67 -48.30
N VAL A 330 -8.84 -70.18 -47.72
CA VAL A 330 -10.16 -70.84 -47.75
C VAL A 330 -10.72 -70.90 -49.17
N ALA A 331 -10.61 -69.81 -49.95
CA ALA A 331 -11.05 -69.77 -51.34
C ALA A 331 -10.26 -70.78 -52.21
N ASN A 332 -8.93 -70.78 -52.09
CA ASN A 332 -8.08 -71.74 -52.79
C ASN A 332 -8.36 -73.20 -52.36
N GLY A 333 -8.55 -73.43 -51.06
CA GLY A 333 -8.93 -74.75 -50.53
C GLY A 333 -10.28 -75.22 -51.05
N SER A 334 -11.27 -74.33 -51.14
CA SER A 334 -12.60 -74.61 -51.68
C SER A 334 -12.54 -74.93 -53.18
N ALA A 335 -11.74 -74.18 -53.96
CA ALA A 335 -11.53 -74.46 -55.37
C ALA A 335 -10.90 -75.84 -55.60
N LYS A 336 -9.87 -76.18 -54.81
CA LYS A 336 -9.25 -77.51 -54.83
C LYS A 336 -10.24 -78.61 -54.45
N MET A 337 -11.10 -78.37 -53.46
CA MET A 337 -12.13 -79.33 -53.05
C MET A 337 -13.17 -79.58 -54.15
N VAL A 338 -13.57 -78.56 -54.90
CA VAL A 338 -14.45 -78.70 -56.07
C VAL A 338 -13.78 -79.55 -57.16
N GLU A 339 -12.49 -79.30 -57.43
CA GLU A 339 -11.72 -80.10 -58.39
C GLU A 339 -11.64 -81.58 -57.98
N GLU A 340 -11.31 -81.85 -56.72
CA GLU A 340 -11.24 -83.22 -56.19
C GLU A 340 -12.62 -83.90 -56.17
N SER A 341 -13.69 -83.16 -55.82
CA SER A 341 -15.06 -83.69 -55.87
C SER A 341 -15.48 -84.06 -57.29
N LYS A 342 -15.05 -83.29 -58.30
CA LYS A 342 -15.28 -83.61 -59.71
C LYS A 342 -14.52 -84.87 -60.14
N LYS A 343 -13.25 -85.00 -59.77
CA LYS A 343 -12.45 -86.22 -60.01
C LYS A 343 -13.10 -87.45 -59.37
N VAL A 344 -13.57 -87.33 -58.13
CA VAL A 344 -14.29 -88.40 -57.43
C VAL A 344 -15.59 -88.74 -58.15
N SER A 345 -16.38 -87.75 -58.58
CA SER A 345 -17.61 -87.98 -59.34
C SER A 345 -17.33 -88.72 -60.66
N GLU A 346 -16.30 -88.31 -61.41
CA GLU A 346 -15.87 -88.99 -62.64
C GLU A 346 -15.40 -90.43 -62.35
N ALA A 347 -14.61 -90.62 -61.29
CA ALA A 347 -14.17 -91.94 -60.86
C ALA A 347 -15.35 -92.85 -60.45
N SER A 348 -16.35 -92.32 -59.73
CA SER A 348 -17.57 -93.07 -59.37
C SER A 348 -18.42 -93.41 -60.59
N ILE A 349 -18.53 -92.53 -61.59
CA ILE A 349 -19.18 -92.84 -62.87
C ILE A 349 -18.45 -93.97 -63.58
N ASN A 350 -17.12 -93.87 -63.71
CA ASN A 350 -16.31 -94.91 -64.33
C ASN A 350 -16.44 -96.25 -63.59
N GLN A 351 -16.43 -96.22 -62.25
CA GLN A 351 -16.62 -97.41 -61.42
C GLN A 351 -18.02 -98.00 -61.60
N SER A 352 -19.06 -97.17 -61.67
CA SER A 352 -20.43 -97.61 -61.98
C SER A 352 -20.51 -98.31 -63.33
N ASN A 353 -19.89 -97.73 -64.38
CA ASN A 353 -19.84 -98.33 -65.71
C ASN A 353 -19.09 -99.67 -65.68
N SER A 354 -17.97 -99.78 -64.98
CA SER A 354 -17.25 -101.05 -64.83
C SER A 354 -18.06 -102.10 -64.05
N VAL A 355 -18.86 -101.69 -63.06
CA VAL A 355 -19.79 -102.60 -62.35
C VAL A 355 -20.91 -103.04 -63.28
N GLU A 356 -21.44 -102.15 -64.14
CA GLU A 356 -22.46 -102.49 -65.13
C GLU A 356 -21.92 -103.45 -66.19
N GLU A 357 -20.71 -103.22 -66.72
CA GLU A 357 -20.01 -104.16 -67.58
C GLU A 357 -19.78 -105.50 -66.88
N LEU A 358 -19.35 -105.50 -65.62
CA LEU A 358 -19.19 -106.72 -64.84
C LEU A 358 -20.51 -107.46 -64.67
N LEU A 359 -21.61 -106.76 -64.41
CA LEU A 359 -22.96 -107.35 -64.30
C LEU A 359 -23.41 -107.93 -65.64
N GLN A 360 -23.16 -107.26 -66.76
CA GLN A 360 -23.41 -107.80 -68.10
C GLN A 360 -22.56 -109.06 -68.35
N LEU A 361 -21.29 -109.04 -67.95
CA LEU A 361 -20.37 -110.18 -68.10
C LEU A 361 -20.77 -111.34 -67.19
N MET A 362 -21.20 -111.06 -65.96
CA MET A 362 -21.77 -112.04 -65.02
C MET A 362 -23.09 -112.62 -65.54
N SER A 363 -23.96 -111.80 -66.14
CA SER A 363 -25.18 -112.27 -66.80
C SER A 363 -24.85 -113.15 -68.01
N TYR A 364 -23.86 -112.77 -68.81
CA TYR A 364 -23.36 -113.57 -69.93
C TYR A 364 -22.77 -114.92 -69.45
N VAL A 365 -21.92 -114.91 -68.41
CA VAL A 365 -21.36 -116.14 -67.80
C VAL A 365 -22.48 -116.99 -67.19
N SER A 366 -23.44 -116.39 -66.48
CA SER A 366 -24.58 -117.09 -65.90
C SER A 366 -25.45 -117.74 -66.98
N ASN A 367 -25.76 -117.01 -68.06
CA ASN A 367 -26.45 -117.56 -69.23
C ASN A 367 -25.65 -118.68 -69.89
N LYS A 368 -24.32 -118.57 -69.99
CA LYS A 368 -23.44 -119.64 -70.48
C LYS A 368 -23.44 -120.88 -69.58
N ILE A 369 -23.49 -120.70 -68.26
CA ILE A 369 -23.62 -121.80 -67.30
C ILE A 369 -24.98 -122.48 -67.44
N THR A 370 -26.07 -121.73 -67.58
CA THR A 370 -27.41 -122.29 -67.81
C THR A 370 -27.55 -122.95 -69.19
N GLU A 371 -26.87 -122.45 -70.22
CA GLU A 371 -26.73 -123.13 -71.51
C GLU A 371 -26.01 -124.48 -71.36
N ASN A 372 -24.92 -124.53 -70.59
CA ASN A 372 -24.20 -125.76 -70.31
C ASN A 372 -25.00 -126.75 -69.45
N GLU A 373 -25.79 -126.28 -68.48
CA GLU A 373 -26.69 -127.13 -67.68
C GLU A 373 -27.86 -127.72 -68.48
N LYS A 374 -28.22 -127.14 -69.63
CA LYS A 374 -29.20 -127.74 -70.56
C LYS A 374 -28.59 -128.81 -71.48
N ILE A 375 -27.25 -128.93 -71.50
CA ILE A 375 -26.50 -129.89 -72.34
C ILE A 375 -26.04 -131.12 -71.53
N LEU A 376 -26.22 -131.11 -70.21
CA LEU A 376 -26.08 -132.27 -69.32
C LEU A 376 -27.46 -132.81 -68.93
#